data_AF-A0A060N119-F1
#
_entry.id   AF-A0A060N119-F1
#
_cell.length_a   1.000
_cell.length_b   1.000
_cell.length_c   1.000
_cell.angle_alpha   90.00
_cell.angle_beta   90.00
_cell.angle_gamma   90.00
#
_symmetry.space_group_name_H-M   'P 1'
#
loop_
_entity.id
_entity.type
_entity.pdbx_description
1 polymer ?
#
loop_
_entity_poly.entity_id
_entity_poly.type
_entity_poly.pdbx_seq_one_letter_code
_entity_poly.pdbx_strand_id
1 'polypeptide(L)'
;TTIGYGGRALTGHCAGTVALIVIQSLVGVLINCFMCGIILAKISLPKKRAKTVTFSHTAVICLKKGSLCLLIRVANLRKTLLIGSQIYGKLLRTTTTPDGETII
;
A
#
# COMPACT_ATOMS: atom_id res chain seq x y z
N THR A 1 11.97 -8.17 24.58
CA THR A 1 11.54 -9.58 24.60
C THR A 1 11.71 -10.11 26.01
N THR A 2 10.65 -10.66 26.60
CA THR A 2 10.61 -11.12 28.00
C THR A 2 10.89 -12.63 28.07
N ILE A 3 12.08 -13.06 27.65
CA ILE A 3 12.41 -14.49 27.58
C ILE A 3 12.70 -15.07 28.97
N GLY A 4 13.29 -14.26 29.87
CA GLY A 4 13.37 -14.60 31.30
C GLY A 4 14.15 -15.88 31.62
N TYR A 5 15.32 -16.09 31.00
CA TYR A 5 16.15 -17.30 31.17
C TYR A 5 16.59 -17.61 32.62
N GLY A 6 16.30 -16.77 33.61
CA GLY A 6 16.53 -17.04 35.04
C GLY A 6 17.98 -16.87 35.53
N GLY A 7 18.99 -16.94 34.65
CA GLY A 7 20.41 -16.79 35.03
C GLY A 7 20.83 -15.42 35.57
N ARG A 8 20.02 -14.38 35.33
CA ARG A 8 20.12 -13.06 35.98
C ARG A 8 18.76 -12.71 36.55
N ALA A 9 18.58 -12.92 37.85
CA ALA A 9 17.33 -12.62 38.55
C ALA A 9 17.45 -11.27 39.27
N LEU A 10 16.45 -10.41 39.10
CA LEU A 10 16.37 -9.17 39.85
C LEU A 10 15.76 -9.46 41.23
N THR A 11 16.49 -9.17 42.29
CA THR A 11 16.02 -9.29 43.66
C THR A 11 15.20 -8.06 44.06
N GLY A 12 14.06 -8.26 44.74
CA GLY A 12 13.16 -7.18 45.17
C GLY A 12 13.65 -6.34 46.36
N HIS A 13 14.93 -6.44 46.75
CA HIS A 13 15.48 -5.71 47.89
C HIS A 13 15.53 -4.19 47.69
N CYS A 14 15.59 -3.73 46.44
CA CYS A 14 15.64 -2.30 46.11
C CYS A 14 14.37 -1.87 45.37
N ALA A 15 13.63 -0.91 45.92
CA ALA A 15 12.43 -0.35 45.29
C ALA A 15 12.70 0.24 43.89
N GLY A 16 13.89 0.81 43.68
CA GLY A 16 14.32 1.32 42.37
C GLY A 16 14.38 0.25 41.29
N THR A 17 14.77 -0.98 41.64
CA THR A 17 14.83 -2.11 40.71
C THR A 17 13.43 -2.53 40.24
N VAL A 18 12.46 -2.53 41.16
CA VAL A 18 11.06 -2.83 40.84
C VAL A 18 10.45 -1.72 39.97
N ALA A 19 10.77 -0.45 40.25
CA ALA A 19 10.31 0.66 39.41
C ALA A 19 10.87 0.55 37.97
N LEU A 20 12.17 0.27 37.83
CA LEU A 20 12.81 0.16 36.51
C LEU A 20 12.26 -1.00 35.68
N ILE A 21 12.03 -2.18 36.27
CA ILE A 21 11.50 -3.32 35.51
C ILE A 21 10.07 -3.09 35.02
N VAL A 22 9.24 -2.39 35.81
CA VAL A 22 7.88 -2.03 35.42
C VAL A 22 7.90 -1.03 34.28
N ILE A 23 8.71 0.03 34.38
CA ILE A 23 8.86 1.04 33.32
C ILE A 23 9.38 0.39 32.03
N GLN A 24 10.43 -0.43 32.12
CA GLN A 24 11.00 -1.14 30.97
C GLN A 24 9.98 -2.07 30.32
N SER A 25 9.17 -2.77 31.11
CA SER A 25 8.13 -3.67 30.59
C SER A 25 7.03 -2.89 29.88
N LEU A 26 6.57 -1.78 30.45
CA LEU A 26 5.54 -0.93 29.85
C LEU A 26 6.02 -0.35 28.51
N VAL A 27 7.20 0.26 28.49
CA VAL A 27 7.80 0.83 27.27
C VAL A 27 8.06 -0.26 26.24
N GLY A 28 8.55 -1.43 26.65
CA GLY A 28 8.80 -2.56 25.76
C GLY A 28 7.54 -3.08 25.08
N VAL A 29 6.41 -3.17 25.81
CA VAL A 29 5.12 -3.57 25.25
C VAL A 29 4.60 -2.51 24.27
N LEU A 30 4.66 -1.23 24.63
CA LEU A 30 4.21 -0.14 23.75
C LEU A 30 4.95 -0.13 22.41
N ILE A 31 6.28 -0.25 22.43
CA ILE A 31 7.10 -0.31 21.20
C ILE A 31 6.75 -1.54 20.39
N ASN A 32 6.61 -2.71 21.02
CA ASN A 32 6.28 -3.95 20.33
C ASN A 32 4.92 -3.87 19.63
N CYS A 33 3.89 -3.36 20.32
CA CYS A 33 2.56 -3.15 19.74
C CYS A 33 2.60 -2.18 18.56
N PHE A 34 3.33 -1.07 18.69
CA PHE A 34 3.47 -0.07 17.63
C PHE A 34 4.16 -0.65 16.39
N MET A 35 5.27 -1.37 16.57
CA MET A 35 6.00 -2.00 15.48
C MET A 35 5.17 -3.05 14.76
N CYS A 36 4.49 -3.92 15.51
CA CYS A 36 3.57 -4.91 14.94
C CYS A 36 2.46 -4.22 14.15
N GLY A 37 1.85 -3.18 14.70
CA GLY A 37 0.83 -2.36 14.02
C GLY A 37 1.32 -1.78 12.70
N ILE A 38 2.51 -1.18 12.67
CA ILE A 38 3.10 -0.62 11.44
C ILE A 38 3.39 -1.72 10.41
N ILE A 39 3.96 -2.85 10.84
CA ILE A 39 4.29 -3.96 9.94
C ILE A 39 3.01 -4.52 9.33
N LEU A 40 1.99 -4.77 10.14
CA LEU A 40 0.68 -5.24 9.68
C LEU A 40 0.01 -4.23 8.75
N ALA A 41 0.08 -2.94 9.05
CA ALA A 41 -0.43 -1.89 8.18
C ALA A 41 0.29 -1.87 6.82
N LYS A 42 1.63 -2.02 6.81
CA LYS A 42 2.41 -2.12 5.56
C LYS A 42 2.09 -3.37 4.75
N ILE A 43 1.87 -4.53 5.39
CA ILE A 43 1.53 -5.79 4.72
C ILE A 43 0.11 -5.75 4.17
N SER A 44 -0.83 -5.17 4.94
CA SER A 44 -2.23 -5.03 4.55
C SER A 44 -2.42 -4.05 3.40
N LEU A 45 -1.47 -3.14 3.18
CA LEU A 45 -1.54 -2.20 2.08
C LEU A 45 -1.51 -2.97 0.74
N PRO A 46 -2.53 -2.82 -0.12
CA PRO A 46 -2.69 -3.59 -1.35
C PRO A 46 -1.74 -3.13 -2.48
N LYS A 47 -0.50 -2.71 -2.16
CA LYS A 47 0.47 -2.16 -3.12
C LYS A 47 0.86 -3.16 -4.22
N LYS A 48 0.68 -4.46 -3.98
CA LYS A 48 0.91 -5.53 -4.97
C LYS A 48 -0.28 -5.80 -5.91
N ARG A 49 -1.46 -5.19 -5.71
CA ARG A 49 -2.64 -5.41 -6.59
C ARG A 49 -2.54 -4.74 -7.95
N ALA A 50 -1.77 -3.65 -8.07
CA ALA A 50 -1.53 -2.99 -9.36
C ALA A 50 -0.80 -3.92 -10.37
N LYS A 51 -0.04 -4.92 -9.91
CA LYS A 51 0.66 -5.87 -10.78
C LYS A 51 -0.25 -6.93 -11.42
N THR A 52 -1.51 -7.04 -10.98
CA THR A 52 -2.40 -8.10 -11.47
C THR A 52 -3.47 -7.61 -12.43
N VAL A 53 -3.57 -6.30 -12.66
CA VAL A 53 -4.41 -5.71 -13.71
C VAL A 53 -3.49 -5.22 -14.81
N THR A 54 -3.59 -5.79 -15.99
CA THR A 54 -2.79 -5.40 -17.15
C THR A 54 -3.66 -4.78 -18.22
N PHE A 55 -3.12 -3.79 -18.92
CA PHE A 55 -3.72 -3.18 -20.10
C PHE A 55 -3.11 -3.81 -21.37
N SER A 56 -3.82 -3.72 -22.49
CA SER A 56 -3.23 -4.05 -23.78
C SER A 56 -2.12 -3.08 -24.12
N HIS A 57 -1.09 -3.58 -24.82
CA HIS A 57 0.01 -2.75 -25.32
C HIS A 57 -0.46 -1.76 -26.38
N THR A 58 -1.49 -2.12 -27.14
CA THR A 58 -2.08 -1.29 -28.18
C THR A 58 -3.55 -0.99 -27.87
N ALA A 59 -3.97 0.22 -28.24
CA ALA A 59 -5.36 0.61 -28.32
C ALA A 59 -5.76 0.62 -29.80
N VAL A 60 -7.01 0.25 -30.09
CA VAL A 60 -7.51 0.20 -31.47
C VAL A 60 -8.71 1.12 -31.62
N ILE A 61 -8.81 1.78 -32.77
CA ILE A 61 -9.98 2.57 -33.15
C ILE A 61 -10.75 1.77 -34.19
N CYS A 62 -12.03 1.48 -33.93
CA CYS A 62 -12.87 0.77 -34.89
C CYS A 62 -14.24 1.42 -35.02
N LEU A 63 -14.87 1.21 -36.17
CA LEU A 63 -16.24 1.62 -36.40
C LEU A 63 -17.18 0.56 -35.81
N LYS A 64 -17.96 0.94 -34.79
CA LYS A 64 -18.96 0.05 -34.17
C LYS A 64 -20.31 0.74 -34.20
N LYS A 65 -21.29 0.11 -34.86
CA LYS A 65 -22.65 0.66 -35.05
C LYS A 65 -22.66 2.09 -35.66
N GLY A 66 -21.76 2.36 -36.60
CA GLY A 66 -21.69 3.66 -37.30
C GLY A 66 -20.94 4.76 -36.56
N SER A 67 -20.35 4.49 -35.39
CA SER A 67 -19.53 5.45 -34.65
C SER A 67 -18.09 4.96 -34.46
N LEU A 68 -17.12 5.88 -34.52
CA LEU A 68 -15.72 5.60 -34.21
C LEU A 68 -15.56 5.41 -32.69
N CYS A 69 -15.07 4.25 -32.27
CA CYS A 69 -14.86 3.90 -30.87
C CYS A 69 -13.38 3.57 -30.62
N LEU A 70 -12.82 4.14 -29.55
CA LEU A 70 -11.52 3.74 -29.02
C LEU A 70 -11.70 2.55 -28.07
N LEU A 71 -11.04 1.43 -28.35
CA LEU A 71 -11.08 0.23 -27.51
C LEU A 71 -9.72 -0.01 -26.87
N ILE A 72 -9.75 -0.22 -25.55
CA ILE A 72 -8.59 -0.60 -24.73
C ILE A 72 -8.97 -1.88 -24.00
N ARG A 73 -8.14 -2.91 -24.09
CA ARG A 73 -8.39 -4.18 -23.38
C ARG A 73 -7.74 -4.14 -22.01
N VAL A 74 -8.48 -4.57 -21.00
CA VAL A 74 -7.98 -4.73 -19.63
C VAL A 74 -8.17 -6.18 -19.21
N ALA A 75 -7.17 -6.76 -18.54
CA ALA A 75 -7.22 -8.13 -18.06
C ALA A 75 -6.85 -8.21 -16.58
N ASN A 76 -7.61 -9.00 -15.82
CA ASN A 76 -7.28 -9.40 -14.46
C ASN A 76 -6.56 -10.76 -14.51
N LEU A 77 -5.28 -10.77 -14.12
CA LEU A 77 -4.44 -11.97 -14.13
C LEU A 77 -4.70 -12.88 -12.93
N ARG A 78 -5.53 -12.47 -11.96
CA ARG A 78 -5.94 -13.31 -10.82
C ARG A 78 -7.24 -14.03 -11.11
N LYS A 79 -7.38 -15.22 -10.52
CA LYS A 79 -8.64 -15.99 -10.51
C LYS A 79 -9.76 -15.32 -9.69
N THR A 80 -9.39 -14.46 -8.74
CA THR A 80 -10.36 -13.74 -7.89
C THR A 80 -10.99 -12.56 -8.63
N LEU A 81 -12.29 -12.35 -8.46
CA LEU A 81 -13.01 -11.21 -9.02
C LEU A 81 -12.50 -9.86 -8.47
N LEU A 82 -12.50 -8.84 -9.31
CA LEU A 82 -12.12 -7.47 -8.96
C LEU A 82 -13.37 -6.68 -8.53
N ILE A 83 -13.61 -6.61 -7.22
CA ILE A 83 -14.79 -5.95 -6.62
C ILE A 83 -14.56 -4.44 -6.58
N GLY A 84 -15.59 -3.65 -6.94
CA GLY A 84 -15.55 -2.18 -6.86
C GLY A 84 -14.65 -1.50 -7.91
N SER A 85 -14.42 -2.16 -9.04
CA SER A 85 -13.52 -1.67 -10.07
C SER A 85 -14.13 -0.48 -10.83
N GLN A 86 -13.41 0.63 -10.90
CA GLN A 86 -13.75 1.81 -11.71
C GLN A 86 -12.63 2.07 -12.71
N ILE A 87 -12.98 2.43 -13.94
CA ILE A 87 -12.02 2.72 -15.02
C ILE A 87 -12.16 4.19 -15.39
N TYR A 88 -11.06 4.94 -15.31
CA TYR A 88 -10.99 6.34 -15.72
C TYR A 88 -9.85 6.51 -16.72
N GLY A 89 -10.08 7.30 -17.77
CA GLY A 89 -9.08 7.68 -18.76
C GLY A 89 -8.90 9.20 -18.77
N LYS A 90 -7.68 9.67 -18.99
CA LYS A 90 -7.37 11.08 -19.25
C LYS A 90 -6.68 11.16 -20.61
N LEU A 91 -7.15 12.08 -21.45
CA LEU A 91 -6.47 12.43 -22.70
C LEU A 91 -5.57 13.62 -22.41
N LEU A 92 -4.25 13.42 -22.43
CA LEU A 92 -3.30 14.51 -22.40
C LEU A 92 -3.00 14.90 -23.84
N ARG A 93 -3.25 16.18 -24.17
CA ARG A 93 -2.99 16.71 -25.51
C ARG A 93 -2.26 18.03 -25.35
N THR A 94 -0.96 18.00 -25.62
CA THR A 94 -0.17 19.22 -25.70
C THR A 94 -0.68 20.06 -26.86
N THR A 95 -1.19 21.25 -26.56
CA THR A 95 -1.66 22.21 -27.56
C THR A 95 -0.77 23.44 -27.49
N THR A 96 -0.23 23.86 -28.63
CA THR A 96 0.54 25.10 -28.73
C THR A 96 -0.44 26.24 -29.01
N THR A 97 -0.47 27.24 -28.14
CA THR A 97 -1.27 28.45 -28.39
C THR A 97 -0.65 29.26 -29.54
N PRO A 98 -1.43 30.10 -30.22
CA PRO A 98 -0.90 31.02 -31.23
C PRO A 98 0.18 31.98 -30.69
N ASP A 99 0.23 32.18 -29.36
CA ASP A 99 1.25 32.98 -28.67
C ASP A 99 2.54 32.21 -28.34
N GLY A 100 2.67 30.95 -28.78
CA GLY A 100 3.89 30.15 -28.62
C GLY A 100 4.04 29.44 -27.28
N GLU A 101 3.05 29.51 -26.39
CA GLU A 101 3.05 28.76 -25.14
C GLU A 101 2.57 27.32 -25.36
N THR A 102 3.30 26.36 -24.81
CA THR A 102 2.94 24.94 -24.87
C THR A 102 2.18 24.57 -23.60
N ILE A 103 0.90 24.23 -23.75
CA ILE A 103 0.04 23.82 -22.63
C ILE A 103 -0.15 22.30 -22.74
N ILE A 104 0.23 21.56 -21.68
CA ILE A 104 0.15 20.08 -21.59
C ILE A 104 -1.16 19.65 -20.93
#